data_AF-A0A1I7FH83-F1
#
_entry.id   AF-A0A1I7FH83-F1
#
_cell.length_a   1.000
_cell.length_b   1.000
_cell.length_c   1.000
_cell.angle_alpha   90.00
_cell.angle_beta   90.00
_cell.angle_gamma   90.00
#
_symmetry.space_group_name_H-M   'P 1'
#
loop_
_entity.id
_entity.type
_entity.pdbx_description
1 polymer ?
#
loop_
_entity_poly.entity_id
_entity_poly.type
_entity_poly.pdbx_seq_one_letter_code
_entity_poly.pdbx_strand_id
1 'polypeptide(L)'
;MNFRYFLAAALLACACTSWSADGRVAFVAGNNDYASGTKLVNAVSDAKAVANVLRQAGWEVVEVHDATRDAFEAAFSRFLGQLGKNGEGVFYFSGHGLEISRQNFLLPVDFDGSNADAAVKKAIPLQSLISRIAAVSPRAVAMILDACRANPALRGLMPRPGLGEVAQAVPAGMFMMYGAGAGQTALDRLSASDPVPHGLFTRELLASMSDDSLDFRQIARRTRVAVVEKALSVNHVQIPSVYDTLPLAPFKLKAGRGGEAPATAGGLSGSGIRLVVPVAPGSPTDGLARKLSARLSKLLNASVEVENVIDIPGAKVADLVGGSPADGKTWLLSPYAASMARAGRGDARLQAVGMVSETRAVLAVPVNSPATNFSSLLAYRVALNRPLKMGISGAGATSEACLFELERAFGSSLVQPVEFRGMAPVVAEVMGGNIDLACDVQSSFEVHARSGRLKMIASLQENALVSYPPISAQAQGFPVVIPVWWSIFVPKDVPAQTVKDISAALQALQSDPQWFAERSALDPGTQILEPVKATPLEVDLSLKLGSSLNRVLERLRVK
;
A
#
# COMPACT_ATOMS: atom_id res chain seq x y z
N MET A 1 59.67 -52.87 -19.37
CA MET A 1 59.18 -54.19 -18.91
C MET A 1 58.29 -53.94 -17.70
N ASN A 2 56.96 -53.95 -17.86
CA ASN A 2 56.07 -55.11 -17.59
C ASN A 2 56.08 -55.47 -16.08
N PHE A 3 54.99 -55.62 -15.32
CA PHE A 3 53.55 -55.73 -15.57
C PHE A 3 52.88 -55.77 -14.17
N ARG A 4 51.78 -55.00 -13.98
CA ARG A 4 50.52 -55.32 -13.24
C ARG A 4 50.54 -56.13 -11.92
N TYR A 5 49.89 -55.59 -10.87
CA TYR A 5 48.70 -56.14 -10.15
C TYR A 5 48.17 -55.03 -9.19
N PHE A 6 47.11 -54.30 -9.54
CA PHE A 6 45.72 -54.44 -9.07
C PHE A 6 45.51 -54.44 -7.54
N LEU A 7 45.08 -53.30 -6.99
CA LEU A 7 44.02 -53.27 -5.96
C LEU A 7 43.13 -52.04 -6.20
N ALA A 8 41.90 -52.29 -6.66
CA ALA A 8 40.86 -51.30 -6.82
C ALA A 8 40.15 -51.08 -5.47
N ALA A 9 40.33 -49.92 -4.87
CA ALA A 9 39.47 -49.44 -3.79
C ALA A 9 38.46 -48.45 -4.39
N ALA A 10 37.25 -48.93 -4.66
CA ALA A 10 36.12 -48.10 -5.01
C ALA A 10 35.70 -47.29 -3.78
N LEU A 11 36.14 -46.03 -3.70
CA LEU A 11 35.53 -45.02 -2.86
C LEU A 11 34.20 -44.62 -3.52
N LEU A 12 33.11 -45.26 -3.09
CA LEU A 12 31.78 -44.66 -3.19
C LEU A 12 31.81 -43.37 -2.36
N ALA A 13 32.10 -42.24 -3.01
CA ALA A 13 31.68 -40.96 -2.50
C ALA A 13 30.15 -40.94 -2.56
N CYS A 14 29.51 -41.27 -1.44
CA CYS A 14 28.14 -40.84 -1.20
C CYS A 14 28.13 -39.32 -1.38
N ALA A 15 27.60 -38.87 -2.51
CA ALA A 15 27.14 -37.51 -2.67
C ALA A 15 25.95 -37.33 -1.73
N CYS A 16 26.23 -37.14 -0.44
CA CYS A 16 25.33 -36.40 0.43
C CYS A 16 25.30 -35.00 -0.16
N THR A 17 24.34 -34.74 -1.03
CA THR A 17 23.88 -33.39 -1.31
C THR A 17 23.51 -32.80 0.05
N SER A 18 24.39 -31.97 0.60
CA SER A 18 24.08 -31.10 1.71
C SER A 18 22.90 -30.24 1.26
N TRP A 19 21.69 -30.60 1.73
CA TRP A 19 20.48 -29.80 1.56
C TRP A 19 20.76 -28.44 2.19
N SER A 20 20.90 -27.40 1.36
CA SER A 20 21.06 -26.04 1.86
C SER A 20 19.82 -25.69 2.68
N ALA A 21 20.03 -25.31 3.95
CA ALA A 21 18.98 -24.94 4.89
C ALA A 21 18.34 -23.56 4.61
N ASP A 22 18.63 -22.95 3.46
CA ASP A 22 18.10 -21.66 2.99
C ASP A 22 17.04 -21.87 1.88
N GLY A 23 16.00 -22.65 2.17
CA GLY A 23 14.96 -23.03 1.21
C GLY A 23 13.88 -21.96 1.01
N ARG A 24 13.44 -21.78 -0.24
CA ARG A 24 12.24 -21.00 -0.59
C ARG A 24 11.09 -21.98 -0.80
N VAL A 25 10.13 -21.98 0.12
CA VAL A 25 9.07 -23.00 0.16
C VAL A 25 7.70 -22.34 0.06
N ALA A 26 6.80 -22.95 -0.70
CA ALA A 26 5.43 -22.53 -0.80
C ALA A 26 4.48 -23.63 -0.33
N PHE A 27 3.48 -23.24 0.45
CA PHE A 27 2.28 -24.03 0.72
C PHE A 27 1.16 -23.50 -0.16
N VAL A 28 0.56 -24.36 -0.99
CA VAL A 28 -0.50 -23.97 -1.92
C VAL A 28 -1.68 -24.90 -1.75
N ALA A 29 -2.83 -24.34 -1.38
CA ALA A 29 -4.04 -25.09 -1.10
C ALA A 29 -5.25 -24.55 -1.90
N GLY A 30 -6.04 -25.46 -2.48
CA GLY A 30 -7.25 -25.13 -3.24
C GLY A 30 -8.38 -26.10 -2.95
N ASN A 31 -9.54 -25.61 -2.53
CA ASN A 31 -10.68 -26.45 -2.16
C ASN A 31 -11.94 -26.06 -2.95
N ASN A 32 -12.43 -26.98 -3.80
CA ASN A 32 -13.64 -26.87 -4.61
C ASN A 32 -14.79 -27.75 -4.07
N ASP A 33 -14.49 -28.99 -3.71
CA ASP A 33 -15.46 -30.08 -3.53
C ASP A 33 -15.93 -30.24 -2.07
N TYR A 34 -16.48 -29.19 -1.48
CA TYR A 34 -17.04 -29.24 -0.12
C TYR A 34 -18.19 -30.25 -0.01
N ALA A 35 -18.17 -31.06 1.04
CA ALA A 35 -19.21 -32.05 1.32
C ALA A 35 -20.58 -31.41 1.66
N SER A 36 -20.58 -30.17 2.15
CA SER A 36 -21.78 -29.39 2.46
C SER A 36 -21.77 -28.04 1.73
N GLY A 37 -22.83 -27.73 0.97
CA GLY A 37 -23.03 -26.42 0.31
C GLY A 37 -22.73 -26.37 -1.19
N THR A 38 -22.48 -25.16 -1.71
CA THR A 38 -22.21 -24.91 -3.14
C THR A 38 -20.74 -25.17 -3.44
N LYS A 39 -20.46 -26.07 -4.39
CA LYS A 39 -19.09 -26.32 -4.87
C LYS A 39 -18.50 -25.07 -5.51
N LEU A 40 -17.24 -24.76 -5.19
CA LEU A 40 -16.50 -23.73 -5.92
C LEU A 40 -16.03 -24.30 -7.26
N VAL A 41 -15.98 -23.44 -8.28
CA VAL A 41 -15.57 -23.86 -9.63
C VAL A 41 -14.05 -23.70 -9.79
N ASN A 42 -13.50 -22.60 -9.28
CA ASN A 42 -12.16 -22.13 -9.68
C ASN A 42 -11.06 -22.37 -8.65
N ALA A 43 -11.35 -22.71 -7.39
CA ALA A 43 -10.35 -22.68 -6.32
C ALA A 43 -9.16 -23.63 -6.54
N VAL A 44 -9.41 -24.85 -7.01
CA VAL A 44 -8.35 -25.80 -7.38
C VAL A 44 -7.58 -25.34 -8.63
N SER A 45 -8.27 -24.75 -9.61
CA SER A 45 -7.64 -24.19 -10.82
C SER A 45 -6.69 -23.04 -10.47
N ASP A 46 -7.15 -22.17 -9.58
CA ASP A 46 -6.44 -21.01 -9.06
C ASP A 46 -5.18 -21.44 -8.28
N ALA A 47 -5.32 -22.40 -7.37
CA ALA A 47 -4.21 -22.99 -6.62
C ALA A 47 -3.14 -23.59 -7.55
N LYS A 48 -3.54 -24.39 -8.54
CA LYS A 48 -2.62 -24.99 -9.53
C LYS A 48 -1.86 -23.92 -10.33
N ALA A 49 -2.55 -22.87 -10.75
CA ALA A 49 -1.92 -21.79 -11.52
C ALA A 49 -0.86 -21.06 -10.68
N VAL A 50 -1.16 -20.75 -9.42
CA VAL A 50 -0.19 -20.13 -8.49
C VAL A 50 0.99 -21.06 -8.19
N ALA A 51 0.72 -22.35 -7.93
CA ALA A 51 1.75 -23.35 -7.72
C ALA A 51 2.71 -23.44 -8.92
N ASN A 52 2.19 -23.40 -10.15
CA ASN A 52 3.00 -23.44 -11.36
C ASN A 52 3.92 -22.22 -11.50
N VAL A 53 3.41 -21.01 -11.23
CA VAL A 53 4.24 -19.79 -11.24
C VAL A 53 5.35 -19.87 -10.18
N LEU A 54 5.02 -20.36 -8.98
CA LEU A 54 6.01 -20.53 -7.90
C LEU A 54 7.09 -21.57 -8.26
N ARG A 55 6.71 -22.71 -8.84
CA ARG A 55 7.67 -23.71 -9.33
C ARG A 55 8.59 -23.12 -10.41
N GLN A 56 8.04 -22.37 -11.37
CA GLN A 56 8.82 -21.70 -12.41
C GLN A 56 9.77 -20.63 -11.83
N ALA A 57 9.42 -20.05 -10.69
CA ALA A 57 10.26 -19.13 -9.93
C ALA A 57 11.27 -19.82 -8.99
N GLY A 58 11.34 -21.15 -9.00
CA GLY A 58 12.32 -21.94 -8.24
C GLY A 58 11.93 -22.23 -6.80
N TRP A 59 10.65 -22.13 -6.45
CA TRP A 59 10.16 -22.49 -5.12
C TRP A 59 9.88 -24.00 -5.01
N GLU A 60 10.21 -24.58 -3.86
CA GLU A 60 9.68 -25.90 -3.50
C GLU A 60 8.20 -25.73 -3.13
N VAL A 61 7.30 -26.51 -3.73
CA VAL A 61 5.84 -26.31 -3.54
C VAL A 61 5.20 -27.53 -2.91
N VAL A 62 4.70 -27.37 -1.69
CA VAL A 62 3.78 -28.29 -1.01
C VAL A 62 2.36 -27.94 -1.42
N GLU A 63 1.81 -28.71 -2.35
CA GLU A 63 0.47 -28.49 -2.91
C GLU A 63 -0.55 -29.47 -2.31
N VAL A 64 -1.76 -29.00 -1.99
CA VAL A 64 -2.86 -29.85 -1.50
C VAL A 64 -4.20 -29.36 -2.07
N HIS A 65 -5.03 -30.28 -2.56
CA HIS A 65 -6.33 -29.96 -3.15
C HIS A 65 -7.45 -30.74 -2.50
N ASP A 66 -8.62 -30.12 -2.43
CA ASP A 66 -9.85 -30.71 -1.87
C ASP A 66 -9.55 -31.44 -0.55
N ALA A 67 -8.82 -30.74 0.31
CA ALA A 67 -8.19 -31.32 1.47
C ALA A 67 -9.19 -31.48 2.61
N THR A 68 -9.24 -32.66 3.23
CA THR A 68 -9.82 -32.80 4.57
C THR A 68 -8.96 -32.03 5.58
N ARG A 69 -9.49 -31.76 6.77
CA ARG A 69 -8.74 -31.11 7.86
C ARG A 69 -7.39 -31.80 8.10
N ASP A 70 -7.39 -33.13 8.20
CA ASP A 70 -6.20 -33.91 8.52
C ASP A 70 -5.18 -33.87 7.37
N ALA A 71 -5.63 -33.95 6.12
CA ALA A 71 -4.76 -33.84 4.95
C ALA A 71 -4.11 -32.45 4.85
N PHE A 72 -4.88 -31.39 5.13
CA PHE A 72 -4.37 -30.03 5.18
C PHE A 72 -3.32 -29.88 6.28
N GLU A 73 -3.59 -30.33 7.50
CA GLU A 73 -2.66 -30.25 8.63
C GLU A 73 -1.36 -31.03 8.40
N ALA A 74 -1.46 -32.22 7.79
CA ALA A 74 -0.29 -33.01 7.42
C ALA A 74 0.56 -32.28 6.36
N ALA A 75 -0.05 -31.69 5.34
CA ALA A 75 0.65 -30.91 4.32
C ALA A 75 1.27 -29.63 4.90
N PHE A 76 0.54 -28.92 5.75
CA PHE A 76 1.02 -27.70 6.41
C PHE A 76 2.20 -28.00 7.35
N SER A 77 2.18 -29.12 8.05
CA SER A 77 3.29 -29.56 8.89
C SER A 77 4.56 -29.87 8.07
N ARG A 78 4.41 -30.44 6.86
CA ARG A 78 5.55 -30.61 5.93
C ARG A 78 6.11 -29.27 5.49
N PHE A 79 5.25 -28.32 5.12
CA PHE A 79 5.66 -26.96 4.76
C PHE A 79 6.46 -26.30 5.89
N LEU A 80 5.99 -26.36 7.15
CA LEU A 80 6.72 -25.79 8.28
C LEU A 80 8.10 -26.44 8.49
N GLY A 81 8.20 -27.75 8.29
CA GLY A 81 9.47 -28.48 8.37
C GLY A 81 10.47 -28.07 7.29
N GLN A 82 9.99 -27.70 6.10
CA GLN A 82 10.81 -27.25 4.98
C GLN A 82 11.16 -25.75 5.04
N LEU A 83 10.26 -24.91 5.58
CA LEU A 83 10.44 -23.46 5.66
C LEU A 83 11.73 -23.10 6.42
N GLY A 84 11.99 -23.76 7.56
CA GLY A 84 13.22 -23.57 8.34
C GLY A 84 13.40 -22.16 8.92
N LYS A 85 14.36 -22.03 9.85
CA LYS A 85 14.72 -20.73 10.45
C LYS A 85 15.36 -19.83 9.37
N ASN A 86 14.97 -18.56 9.32
CA ASN A 86 15.40 -17.59 8.29
C ASN A 86 14.98 -17.91 6.83
N GLY A 87 14.12 -18.91 6.61
CA GLY A 87 13.65 -19.23 5.26
C GLY A 87 12.64 -18.22 4.72
N GLU A 88 12.29 -18.40 3.44
CA GLU A 88 11.27 -17.62 2.76
C GLU A 88 10.06 -18.48 2.46
N GLY A 89 8.88 -17.98 2.79
CA GLY A 89 7.62 -18.70 2.64
C GLY A 89 6.62 -18.01 1.72
N VAL A 90 5.88 -18.79 0.94
CA VAL A 90 4.60 -18.37 0.37
C VAL A 90 3.51 -19.30 0.89
N PHE A 91 2.43 -18.75 1.43
CA PHE A 91 1.23 -19.50 1.74
C PHE A 91 0.12 -18.98 0.82
N TYR A 92 -0.46 -19.83 0.00
CA TYR A 92 -1.61 -19.49 -0.84
C TYR A 92 -2.78 -20.43 -0.52
N PHE A 93 -3.95 -19.85 -0.28
CA PHE A 93 -5.19 -20.61 -0.12
C PHE A 93 -6.30 -20.00 -0.97
N SER A 94 -6.96 -20.81 -1.81
CA SER A 94 -8.20 -20.48 -2.49
C SER A 94 -9.32 -21.43 -2.04
N GLY A 95 -10.46 -20.88 -1.64
CA GLY A 95 -11.54 -21.68 -1.08
C GLY A 95 -12.58 -20.87 -0.32
N HIS A 96 -13.27 -21.50 0.64
CA HIS A 96 -14.13 -20.82 1.58
C HIS A 96 -13.39 -20.52 2.89
N GLY A 97 -13.67 -19.34 3.43
CA GLY A 97 -13.33 -18.93 4.77
C GLY A 97 -14.56 -18.36 5.49
N LEU A 98 -14.52 -18.37 6.81
CA LEU A 98 -15.58 -17.80 7.65
C LEU A 98 -15.01 -17.06 8.86
N GLU A 99 -15.80 -16.15 9.40
CA GLU A 99 -15.54 -15.46 10.67
C GLU A 99 -16.52 -15.97 11.74
N ILE A 100 -16.01 -16.52 12.85
CA ILE A 100 -16.79 -16.83 14.06
C ILE A 100 -16.19 -16.06 15.22
N SER A 101 -17.01 -15.28 15.93
CA SER A 101 -16.60 -14.56 17.14
C SER A 101 -15.32 -13.72 16.95
N ARG A 102 -15.20 -13.03 15.79
CA ARG A 102 -14.02 -12.25 15.37
C ARG A 102 -12.74 -13.06 15.13
N GLN A 103 -12.87 -14.36 14.89
CA GLN A 103 -11.77 -15.23 14.48
C GLN A 103 -12.01 -15.75 13.07
N ASN A 104 -10.96 -15.70 12.27
CA ASN A 104 -10.97 -16.16 10.89
C ASN A 104 -10.59 -17.64 10.80
N PHE A 105 -11.36 -18.40 10.02
CA PHE A 105 -11.13 -19.82 9.78
C PHE A 105 -11.11 -20.14 8.29
N LEU A 106 -10.24 -21.05 7.88
CA LEU A 106 -10.23 -21.67 6.55
C LEU A 106 -11.01 -22.99 6.60
N LEU A 107 -11.74 -23.30 5.53
CA LEU A 107 -12.60 -24.49 5.48
C LEU A 107 -11.96 -25.63 4.69
N PRO A 108 -11.78 -26.80 5.31
CA PRO A 108 -11.49 -28.02 4.57
C PRO A 108 -12.76 -28.56 3.88
N VAL A 109 -12.61 -29.51 2.95
CA VAL A 109 -13.77 -30.06 2.22
C VAL A 109 -14.69 -30.93 3.10
N ASP A 110 -14.17 -31.48 4.20
CA ASP A 110 -14.93 -32.22 5.21
C ASP A 110 -15.51 -31.31 6.31
N PHE A 111 -15.63 -30.01 6.04
CA PHE A 111 -16.26 -29.06 6.95
C PHE A 111 -17.74 -29.42 7.22
N ASP A 112 -18.09 -29.44 8.50
CA ASP A 112 -19.44 -29.68 9.00
C ASP A 112 -20.01 -28.40 9.63
N GLY A 113 -20.90 -27.74 8.88
CA GLY A 113 -21.60 -26.53 9.31
C GLY A 113 -22.93 -26.79 10.01
N SER A 114 -23.25 -28.03 10.41
CA SER A 114 -24.56 -28.38 10.99
C SER A 114 -24.88 -27.64 12.29
N ASN A 115 -23.86 -27.33 13.09
CA ASN A 115 -23.97 -26.51 14.31
C ASN A 115 -22.62 -25.84 14.62
N ALA A 116 -22.64 -24.85 15.54
CA ALA A 116 -21.45 -24.05 15.87
C ALA A 116 -20.28 -24.88 16.41
N ASP A 117 -20.54 -25.90 17.25
CA ASP A 117 -19.49 -26.73 17.84
C ASP A 117 -18.83 -27.64 16.79
N ALA A 118 -19.62 -28.25 15.91
CA ALA A 118 -19.12 -29.04 14.78
C ALA A 118 -18.30 -28.18 13.81
N ALA A 119 -18.78 -26.97 13.51
CA ALA A 119 -18.10 -26.02 12.65
C ALA A 119 -16.72 -25.64 13.20
N VAL A 120 -16.63 -25.27 14.48
CA VAL A 120 -15.35 -24.92 15.12
C VAL A 120 -14.40 -26.12 15.17
N LYS A 121 -14.92 -27.34 15.43
CA LYS A 121 -14.12 -28.58 15.47
C LYS A 121 -13.56 -29.02 14.12
N LYS A 122 -14.15 -28.61 12.99
CA LYS A 122 -13.66 -29.00 11.65
C LYS A 122 -12.97 -27.87 10.90
N ALA A 123 -13.22 -26.61 11.25
CA ALA A 123 -12.54 -25.47 10.63
C ALA A 123 -11.08 -25.32 11.11
N ILE A 124 -10.26 -24.69 10.28
CA ILE A 124 -8.83 -24.45 10.54
C ILE A 124 -8.65 -22.98 10.97
N PRO A 125 -8.29 -22.70 12.24
CA PRO A 125 -8.12 -21.33 12.70
C PRO A 125 -6.93 -20.66 12.02
N LEU A 126 -7.17 -19.55 11.30
CA LEU A 126 -6.12 -18.82 10.58
C LEU A 126 -5.03 -18.32 11.56
N GLN A 127 -5.44 -17.87 12.75
CA GLN A 127 -4.51 -17.42 13.79
C GLN A 127 -3.53 -18.53 14.21
N SER A 128 -3.98 -19.79 14.25
CA SER A 128 -3.10 -20.92 14.55
C SER A 128 -2.03 -21.11 13.48
N LEU A 129 -2.40 -20.99 12.20
CA LEU A 129 -1.45 -21.07 11.08
C LEU A 129 -0.41 -19.95 11.16
N ILE A 130 -0.85 -18.71 11.40
CA ILE A 130 0.02 -17.53 11.56
C ILE A 130 1.01 -17.76 12.71
N SER A 131 0.53 -18.15 13.89
CA SER A 131 1.38 -18.38 15.06
C SER A 131 2.40 -19.50 14.85
N ARG A 132 2.02 -20.57 14.15
CA ARG A 132 2.92 -21.69 13.83
C ARG A 132 4.00 -21.30 12.81
N ILE A 133 3.66 -20.50 11.80
CA ILE A 133 4.64 -19.94 10.86
C ILE A 133 5.61 -19.02 11.61
N ALA A 134 5.10 -18.10 12.42
CA ALA A 134 5.94 -17.18 13.18
C ALA A 134 6.89 -17.90 14.15
N ALA A 135 6.45 -19.01 14.75
CA ALA A 135 7.28 -19.83 15.64
C ALA A 135 8.51 -20.44 14.94
N VAL A 136 8.48 -20.63 13.61
CA VAL A 136 9.64 -21.07 12.82
C VAL A 136 10.72 -19.98 12.73
N SER A 137 10.37 -18.71 12.97
CA SER A 137 11.23 -17.53 12.77
C SER A 137 11.77 -17.41 11.34
N PRO A 138 10.89 -17.39 10.31
CA PRO A 138 11.30 -17.17 8.92
C PRO A 138 11.78 -15.73 8.70
N ARG A 139 12.53 -15.51 7.62
CA ARG A 139 12.98 -14.17 7.20
C ARG A 139 11.82 -13.35 6.63
N ALA A 140 11.00 -13.98 5.81
CA ALA A 140 9.86 -13.35 5.14
C ALA A 140 8.83 -14.41 4.73
N VAL A 141 7.54 -14.17 5.00
CA VAL A 141 6.44 -15.04 4.53
C VAL A 141 5.30 -14.23 3.94
N ALA A 142 4.90 -14.53 2.70
CA ALA A 142 3.72 -13.95 2.05
C ALA A 142 2.53 -14.91 2.13
N MET A 143 1.52 -14.57 2.91
CA MET A 143 0.27 -15.31 3.08
C MET A 143 -0.86 -14.66 2.26
N ILE A 144 -1.31 -15.34 1.23
CA ILE A 144 -2.28 -14.86 0.24
C ILE A 144 -3.55 -15.71 0.33
N LEU A 145 -4.69 -15.08 0.58
CA LEU A 145 -5.95 -15.74 0.89
C LEU A 145 -7.05 -15.31 -0.10
N ASP A 146 -7.33 -16.14 -1.11
CA ASP A 146 -8.49 -16.00 -2.01
C ASP A 146 -9.73 -16.71 -1.44
N ALA A 147 -10.07 -16.42 -0.19
CA ALA A 147 -11.07 -17.17 0.58
C ALA A 147 -12.26 -16.34 1.10
N CYS A 148 -12.38 -15.09 0.67
CA CYS A 148 -13.48 -14.20 1.06
C CYS A 148 -14.76 -14.47 0.23
N ARG A 149 -15.20 -15.73 0.17
CA ARG A 149 -16.36 -16.17 -0.63
C ARG A 149 -17.52 -16.53 0.29
N ALA A 150 -18.71 -15.98 0.03
CA ALA A 150 -19.92 -16.29 0.79
C ALA A 150 -20.23 -17.79 0.72
N ASN A 151 -20.49 -18.44 1.85
CA ASN A 151 -20.94 -19.83 1.90
C ASN A 151 -22.47 -19.87 2.14
N PRO A 152 -23.29 -20.30 1.17
CA PRO A 152 -24.74 -20.39 1.32
C PRO A 152 -25.20 -21.32 2.46
N ALA A 153 -24.41 -22.35 2.80
CA ALA A 153 -24.74 -23.31 3.86
C ALA A 153 -24.70 -22.68 5.27
N LEU A 154 -24.12 -21.49 5.43
CA LEU A 154 -23.94 -20.81 6.71
C LEU A 154 -24.89 -19.61 6.91
N ARG A 155 -25.84 -19.37 5.98
CA ARG A 155 -26.74 -18.20 6.01
C ARG A 155 -27.56 -18.03 7.30
N GLY A 156 -27.83 -19.10 8.04
CA GLY A 156 -28.57 -19.05 9.32
C GLY A 156 -27.69 -18.92 10.57
N LEU A 157 -26.38 -19.16 10.45
CA LEU A 157 -25.43 -19.14 11.57
C LEU A 157 -24.59 -17.87 11.63
N MET A 158 -24.65 -17.00 10.60
CA MET A 158 -23.71 -15.89 10.44
C MET A 158 -24.35 -14.60 9.90
N PRO A 159 -23.98 -13.43 10.47
CA PRO A 159 -24.41 -12.13 9.98
C PRO A 159 -23.56 -11.55 8.83
N ARG A 160 -22.40 -12.12 8.47
CA ARG A 160 -21.49 -11.59 7.43
C ARG A 160 -20.84 -12.69 6.56
N PRO A 161 -20.74 -12.51 5.23
CA PRO A 161 -20.02 -13.44 4.35
C PRO A 161 -18.49 -13.22 4.39
N GLY A 162 -17.72 -14.32 4.31
CA GLY A 162 -16.26 -14.29 4.09
C GLY A 162 -15.40 -14.19 5.37
N LEU A 163 -14.14 -13.78 5.19
CA LEU A 163 -13.18 -13.54 6.28
C LEU A 163 -13.32 -12.10 6.80
N GLY A 164 -13.21 -11.92 8.12
CA GLY A 164 -13.17 -10.63 8.79
C GLY A 164 -11.77 -10.00 8.80
N GLU A 165 -11.67 -8.78 9.34
CA GLU A 165 -10.37 -8.17 9.61
C GLU A 165 -9.57 -8.99 10.63
N VAL A 166 -8.24 -8.97 10.51
CA VAL A 166 -7.37 -9.60 11.50
C VAL A 166 -7.42 -8.76 12.79
N ALA A 167 -8.06 -9.29 13.83
CA ALA A 167 -8.22 -8.61 15.12
C ALA A 167 -6.90 -8.43 15.90
N GLN A 168 -5.81 -9.06 15.47
CA GLN A 168 -4.49 -9.05 16.12
C GLN A 168 -3.40 -8.57 15.15
N ALA A 169 -2.31 -8.03 15.71
CA ALA A 169 -1.17 -7.61 14.91
C ALA A 169 -0.53 -8.80 14.19
N VAL A 170 -0.26 -8.64 12.89
CA VAL A 170 0.49 -9.62 12.10
C VAL A 170 1.94 -9.68 12.64
N PRO A 171 2.52 -10.87 12.89
CA PRO A 171 3.89 -10.99 13.41
C PRO A 171 4.93 -10.47 12.43
N ALA A 172 6.03 -9.91 12.95
CA ALA A 172 7.14 -9.40 12.14
C ALA A 172 7.65 -10.43 11.12
N GLY A 173 8.01 -9.97 9.92
CA GLY A 173 8.45 -10.84 8.83
C GLY A 173 7.30 -11.48 8.05
N MET A 174 6.05 -11.08 8.29
CA MET A 174 4.90 -11.59 7.55
C MET A 174 4.21 -10.49 6.71
N PHE A 175 3.78 -10.90 5.53
CA PHE A 175 2.94 -10.17 4.61
C PHE A 175 1.65 -10.94 4.41
N MET A 176 0.49 -10.30 4.55
CA MET A 176 -0.80 -10.95 4.37
C MET A 176 -1.66 -10.18 3.37
N MET A 177 -2.27 -10.90 2.43
CA MET A 177 -3.17 -10.33 1.43
C MET A 177 -4.46 -11.14 1.32
N TYR A 178 -5.60 -10.46 1.37
CA TYR A 178 -6.93 -11.05 1.20
C TYR A 178 -7.51 -10.68 -0.17
N GLY A 179 -8.16 -11.64 -0.84
CA GLY A 179 -8.76 -11.43 -2.16
C GLY A 179 -9.91 -10.41 -2.21
N ALA A 180 -10.56 -10.17 -1.07
CA ALA A 180 -11.54 -9.11 -0.87
C ALA A 180 -11.51 -8.61 0.59
N GLY A 181 -11.94 -7.38 0.82
CA GLY A 181 -12.00 -6.78 2.15
C GLY A 181 -13.12 -7.37 3.02
N ALA A 182 -13.12 -7.04 4.31
CA ALA A 182 -14.10 -7.55 5.26
C ALA A 182 -15.54 -7.24 4.80
N GLY A 183 -16.39 -8.28 4.78
CA GLY A 183 -17.78 -8.19 4.32
C GLY A 183 -17.96 -8.06 2.79
N GLN A 184 -16.89 -8.09 2.01
CA GLN A 184 -16.94 -8.11 0.54
C GLN A 184 -16.76 -9.55 0.02
N THR A 185 -17.18 -9.79 -1.23
CA THR A 185 -17.04 -11.10 -1.87
C THR A 185 -16.06 -11.04 -3.03
N ALA A 186 -15.17 -12.03 -3.15
CA ALA A 186 -14.30 -12.16 -4.32
C ALA A 186 -15.06 -12.71 -5.54
N LEU A 187 -14.91 -12.08 -6.71
CA LEU A 187 -15.54 -12.54 -7.95
C LEU A 187 -14.86 -13.79 -8.52
N ASP A 188 -15.64 -14.81 -8.86
CA ASP A 188 -15.18 -15.97 -9.65
C ASP A 188 -14.89 -15.62 -11.11
N ARG A 189 -15.63 -14.65 -11.65
CA ARG A 189 -15.55 -14.20 -13.04
C ARG A 189 -16.10 -12.78 -13.15
N LEU A 190 -15.68 -12.03 -14.18
CA LEU A 190 -16.19 -10.68 -14.42
C LEU A 190 -17.62 -10.69 -14.98
N SER A 191 -17.93 -11.68 -15.82
CA SER A 191 -19.26 -11.86 -16.40
C SER A 191 -19.55 -13.34 -16.63
N ALA A 192 -20.79 -13.69 -16.96
CA ALA A 192 -21.17 -15.07 -17.26
C ALA A 192 -20.38 -15.66 -18.45
N SER A 193 -19.98 -14.83 -19.41
CA SER A 193 -19.25 -15.20 -20.64
C SER A 193 -17.74 -14.98 -20.56
N ASP A 194 -17.21 -14.60 -19.40
CA ASP A 194 -15.78 -14.39 -19.20
C ASP A 194 -15.01 -15.70 -19.40
N PRO A 195 -14.11 -15.78 -20.40
CA PRO A 195 -13.42 -17.02 -20.76
C PRO A 195 -12.25 -17.35 -19.82
N VAL A 196 -11.87 -16.44 -18.92
CA VAL A 196 -10.72 -16.62 -18.05
C VAL A 196 -11.08 -17.61 -16.92
N PRO A 197 -10.40 -18.77 -16.80
CA PRO A 197 -10.77 -19.86 -15.90
C PRO A 197 -10.27 -19.64 -14.46
N HIS A 198 -10.22 -18.38 -14.01
CA HIS A 198 -9.68 -17.97 -12.72
C HIS A 198 -10.51 -16.86 -12.09
N GLY A 199 -10.57 -16.84 -10.75
CA GLY A 199 -11.15 -15.73 -10.00
C GLY A 199 -10.53 -14.38 -10.39
N LEU A 200 -11.27 -13.27 -10.23
CA LEU A 200 -10.76 -11.93 -10.53
C LEU A 200 -9.50 -11.62 -9.71
N PHE A 201 -9.45 -12.02 -8.45
CA PHE A 201 -8.27 -11.81 -7.63
C PHE A 201 -7.07 -12.61 -8.17
N THR A 202 -7.24 -13.93 -8.35
CA THR A 202 -6.15 -14.82 -8.77
C THR A 202 -5.61 -14.45 -10.15
N ARG A 203 -6.45 -14.11 -11.12
CA ARG A 203 -5.96 -13.74 -12.47
C ARG A 203 -5.05 -12.50 -12.44
N GLU A 204 -5.38 -11.49 -11.63
CA GLU A 204 -4.57 -10.26 -11.54
C GLU A 204 -3.32 -10.49 -10.70
N LEU A 205 -3.40 -11.38 -9.71
CA LEU A 205 -2.23 -11.85 -8.95
C LEU A 205 -1.23 -12.55 -9.87
N LEU A 206 -1.68 -13.52 -10.67
CA LEU A 206 -0.84 -14.23 -11.63
C LEU A 206 -0.21 -13.27 -12.64
N ALA A 207 -0.98 -12.32 -13.17
CA ALA A 207 -0.45 -11.28 -14.07
C ALA A 207 0.64 -10.45 -13.40
N SER A 208 0.48 -10.09 -12.11
CA SER A 208 1.48 -9.33 -11.36
C SER A 208 2.72 -10.16 -11.01
N MET A 209 2.55 -11.44 -10.69
CA MET A 209 3.65 -12.37 -10.38
C MET A 209 4.50 -12.73 -11.61
N SER A 210 4.02 -12.50 -12.83
CA SER A 210 4.80 -12.74 -14.05
C SER A 210 5.95 -11.73 -14.26
N ASP A 211 5.94 -10.63 -13.51
CA ASP A 211 6.95 -9.57 -13.59
C ASP A 211 8.05 -9.78 -12.54
N ASP A 212 9.16 -10.37 -12.98
CA ASP A 212 10.30 -10.73 -12.13
C ASP A 212 11.01 -9.52 -11.49
N SER A 213 10.71 -8.31 -11.96
CA SER A 213 11.29 -7.09 -11.38
C SER A 213 10.64 -6.72 -10.04
N LEU A 214 9.43 -7.23 -9.77
CA LEU A 214 8.60 -6.83 -8.64
C LEU A 214 8.89 -7.64 -7.37
N ASP A 215 8.78 -6.97 -6.23
CA ASP A 215 8.67 -7.62 -4.93
C ASP A 215 7.20 -7.90 -4.53
N PHE A 216 6.98 -8.66 -3.45
CA PHE A 216 5.64 -9.03 -3.01
C PHE A 216 4.75 -7.83 -2.64
N ARG A 217 5.34 -6.71 -2.18
CA ARG A 217 4.58 -5.48 -1.90
C ARG A 217 4.05 -4.87 -3.19
N GLN A 218 4.91 -4.76 -4.20
CA GLN A 218 4.56 -4.26 -5.52
C GLN A 218 3.55 -5.18 -6.23
N ILE A 219 3.75 -6.50 -6.16
CA ILE A 219 2.82 -7.51 -6.71
C ILE A 219 1.43 -7.33 -6.08
N ALA A 220 1.36 -7.29 -4.75
CA ALA A 220 0.08 -7.14 -4.06
C ALA A 220 -0.61 -5.83 -4.40
N ARG A 221 0.16 -4.76 -4.51
CA ARG A 221 -0.36 -3.43 -4.81
C ARG A 221 -0.90 -3.31 -6.24
N ARG A 222 -0.14 -3.82 -7.22
CA ARG A 222 -0.57 -3.92 -8.62
C ARG A 222 -1.84 -4.76 -8.75
N THR A 223 -1.87 -5.89 -8.05
CA THR A 223 -3.06 -6.76 -7.95
C THR A 223 -4.25 -6.01 -7.37
N ARG A 224 -4.08 -5.32 -6.23
CA ARG A 224 -5.14 -4.54 -5.56
C ARG A 224 -5.74 -3.49 -6.49
N VAL A 225 -4.90 -2.71 -7.18
CA VAL A 225 -5.37 -1.69 -8.15
C VAL A 225 -6.20 -2.33 -9.26
N ALA A 226 -5.69 -3.38 -9.90
CA ALA A 226 -6.35 -4.03 -11.02
C ALA A 226 -7.69 -4.67 -10.62
N VAL A 227 -7.76 -5.31 -9.45
CA VAL A 227 -8.99 -5.92 -8.92
C VAL A 227 -10.05 -4.85 -8.67
N VAL A 228 -9.71 -3.73 -8.02
CA VAL A 228 -10.68 -2.65 -7.77
C VAL A 228 -11.22 -2.08 -9.08
N GLU A 229 -10.36 -1.80 -10.06
CA GLU A 229 -10.77 -1.23 -11.35
C GLU A 229 -11.69 -2.18 -12.14
N LYS A 230 -11.32 -3.47 -12.22
CA LYS A 230 -12.09 -4.46 -12.97
C LYS A 230 -13.39 -4.84 -12.28
N ALA A 231 -13.41 -4.96 -10.95
CA ALA A 231 -14.66 -5.19 -10.20
C ALA A 231 -15.65 -4.04 -10.40
N LEU A 232 -15.18 -2.79 -10.35
CA LEU A 232 -16.00 -1.61 -10.61
C LEU A 232 -16.63 -1.64 -12.02
N SER A 233 -15.89 -2.13 -13.02
CA SER A 233 -16.40 -2.20 -14.41
C SER A 233 -17.65 -3.06 -14.56
N VAL A 234 -17.88 -4.00 -13.62
CA VAL A 234 -19.04 -4.91 -13.60
C VAL A 234 -19.97 -4.65 -12.41
N ASN A 235 -19.94 -3.42 -11.88
CA ASN A 235 -20.79 -2.98 -10.77
C ASN A 235 -20.62 -3.76 -9.46
N HIS A 236 -19.42 -4.30 -9.23
CA HIS A 236 -19.06 -5.02 -8.01
C HIS A 236 -18.03 -4.23 -7.18
N VAL A 237 -18.09 -4.39 -5.86
CA VAL A 237 -17.09 -3.81 -4.94
C VAL A 237 -16.22 -4.93 -4.40
N GLN A 238 -14.93 -4.88 -4.78
CA GLN A 238 -13.92 -5.81 -4.31
C GLN A 238 -12.60 -5.04 -4.12
N ILE A 239 -12.21 -4.84 -2.87
CA ILE A 239 -11.01 -4.15 -2.44
C ILE A 239 -10.16 -5.16 -1.66
N PRO A 240 -9.10 -5.72 -2.26
CA PRO A 240 -8.17 -6.58 -1.53
C PRO A 240 -7.56 -5.86 -0.32
N SER A 241 -7.51 -6.54 0.83
CA SER A 241 -6.87 -6.03 2.07
C SER A 241 -5.43 -6.53 2.17
N VAL A 242 -4.54 -5.69 2.71
CA VAL A 242 -3.12 -6.00 2.88
C VAL A 242 -2.68 -5.64 4.31
N TYR A 243 -1.91 -6.53 4.92
CA TYR A 243 -1.21 -6.30 6.19
C TYR A 243 0.27 -6.61 5.98
N ASP A 244 1.15 -5.67 6.32
CA ASP A 244 2.57 -5.77 5.97
C ASP A 244 3.44 -5.47 7.19
N THR A 245 4.31 -6.42 7.51
CA THR A 245 5.33 -6.32 8.55
C THR A 245 6.67 -6.89 8.07
N LEU A 246 6.86 -6.98 6.75
CA LEU A 246 8.11 -7.44 6.16
C LEU A 246 9.26 -6.49 6.53
N PRO A 247 10.50 -6.99 6.56
CA PRO A 247 11.66 -6.11 6.62
C PRO A 247 11.71 -5.17 5.39
N LEU A 248 12.46 -4.07 5.50
CA LEU A 248 12.65 -3.11 4.39
C LEU A 248 13.35 -3.73 3.17
N ALA A 249 14.11 -4.80 3.38
CA ALA A 249 14.74 -5.52 2.28
C ALA A 249 13.68 -6.12 1.34
N PRO A 250 13.82 -5.98 0.01
CA PRO A 250 12.86 -6.51 -0.93
C PRO A 250 12.66 -8.03 -0.77
N PHE A 251 11.40 -8.45 -0.73
CA PHE A 251 11.02 -9.86 -0.76
C PHE A 251 10.50 -10.18 -2.17
N LYS A 252 11.39 -10.70 -3.03
CA LYS A 252 11.09 -10.93 -4.46
C LYS A 252 10.50 -12.31 -4.70
N LEU A 253 9.78 -12.47 -5.83
CA LEU A 253 9.29 -13.78 -6.27
C LEU A 253 10.42 -14.67 -6.81
N LYS A 254 11.40 -14.11 -7.53
CA LYS A 254 12.62 -14.81 -7.96
C LYS A 254 13.83 -14.29 -7.20
N ALA A 255 14.72 -15.19 -6.79
CA ALA A 255 16.02 -14.79 -6.26
C ALA A 255 16.77 -14.04 -7.36
N GLY A 256 17.16 -12.79 -7.09
CA GLY A 256 17.95 -12.02 -8.04
C GLY A 256 19.32 -12.67 -8.23
N ARG A 257 19.80 -12.80 -9.48
CA ARG A 257 21.25 -12.84 -9.71
C ARG A 257 21.81 -11.56 -9.10
N GLY A 258 22.84 -11.68 -8.24
CA GLY A 258 23.41 -10.59 -7.46
C GLY A 258 23.43 -9.27 -8.24
N GLY A 259 22.83 -8.24 -7.65
CA GLY A 259 22.54 -6.98 -8.33
C GLY A 259 23.77 -6.41 -9.02
N GLU A 260 23.60 -6.02 -10.29
CA GLU A 260 24.41 -4.98 -10.89
C GLU A 260 24.47 -3.80 -9.93
N ALA A 261 25.69 -3.33 -9.65
CA ALA A 261 25.91 -2.07 -8.98
C ALA A 261 25.08 -0.98 -9.67
N PRO A 262 24.55 0.02 -8.94
CA PRO A 262 23.80 1.11 -9.55
C PRO A 262 24.63 1.68 -10.70
N ALA A 263 24.09 1.61 -11.91
CA ALA A 263 24.69 2.23 -13.07
C ALA A 263 24.95 3.70 -12.71
N THR A 264 26.20 4.12 -12.78
CA THR A 264 26.56 5.53 -12.60
C THR A 264 25.73 6.35 -13.57
N ALA A 265 25.02 7.36 -13.06
CA ALA A 265 24.10 8.25 -13.79
C ALA A 265 24.81 9.07 -14.89
N GLY A 266 25.26 8.39 -15.95
CA GLY A 266 26.09 8.97 -17.00
C GLY A 266 25.38 10.05 -17.83
N GLY A 267 24.04 10.09 -17.81
CA GLY A 267 23.24 11.05 -18.57
C GLY A 267 23.02 12.41 -17.90
N LEU A 268 23.12 12.49 -16.55
CA LEU A 268 22.80 13.71 -15.79
C LEU A 268 24.01 14.37 -15.15
N SER A 269 25.13 13.66 -15.02
CA SER A 269 26.38 14.19 -14.45
C SER A 269 26.79 15.50 -15.13
N GLY A 270 27.12 16.52 -14.33
CA GLY A 270 27.50 17.85 -14.80
C GLY A 270 26.34 18.73 -15.32
N SER A 271 25.09 18.25 -15.28
CA SER A 271 23.92 19.04 -15.69
C SER A 271 23.45 19.99 -14.60
N GLY A 272 22.84 21.11 -15.01
CA GLY A 272 21.97 21.93 -14.16
C GLY A 272 20.54 21.41 -14.21
N ILE A 273 19.99 21.05 -13.05
CA ILE A 273 18.66 20.49 -12.86
C ILE A 273 17.84 21.50 -12.06
N ARG A 274 16.69 21.88 -12.59
CA ARG A 274 15.71 22.74 -11.91
C ARG A 274 14.68 21.88 -11.19
N LEU A 275 14.65 21.96 -9.86
CA LEU A 275 13.65 21.37 -9.01
C LEU A 275 12.57 22.41 -8.70
N VAL A 276 11.50 22.40 -9.49
CA VAL A 276 10.37 23.31 -9.37
C VAL A 276 9.48 22.91 -8.19
N VAL A 277 9.15 23.89 -7.35
CA VAL A 277 8.39 23.71 -6.12
C VAL A 277 7.26 24.75 -6.05
N PRO A 278 5.97 24.33 -6.04
CA PRO A 278 4.83 25.25 -6.14
C PRO A 278 4.41 25.87 -4.78
N VAL A 279 5.38 26.31 -3.97
CA VAL A 279 5.13 26.92 -2.65
C VAL A 279 6.15 28.01 -2.34
N ALA A 280 5.79 28.89 -1.39
CA ALA A 280 6.66 29.98 -0.95
C ALA A 280 7.98 29.47 -0.33
N PRO A 281 9.10 30.20 -0.55
CA PRO A 281 10.35 29.97 0.15
C PRO A 281 10.16 29.94 1.68
N GLY A 282 10.86 29.06 2.37
CA GLY A 282 10.75 28.89 3.82
C GLY A 282 9.55 28.08 4.31
N SER A 283 8.65 27.65 3.41
CA SER A 283 7.60 26.68 3.75
C SER A 283 8.20 25.29 4.06
N PRO A 284 7.48 24.39 4.76
CA PRO A 284 7.97 23.04 5.04
C PRO A 284 8.37 22.26 3.77
N THR A 285 7.60 22.39 2.68
CA THR A 285 7.92 21.75 1.39
C THR A 285 9.18 22.35 0.75
N ASP A 286 9.42 23.67 0.86
CA ASP A 286 10.66 24.30 0.41
C ASP A 286 11.88 23.79 1.21
N GLY A 287 11.73 23.66 2.53
CA GLY A 287 12.74 23.06 3.40
C GLY A 287 13.08 21.62 2.98
N LEU A 288 12.06 20.80 2.68
CA LEU A 288 12.26 19.45 2.14
C LEU A 288 13.00 19.48 0.80
N ALA A 289 12.60 20.37 -0.11
CA ALA A 289 13.19 20.50 -1.44
C ALA A 289 14.68 20.86 -1.39
N ARG A 290 15.08 21.79 -0.51
CA ARG A 290 16.49 22.21 -0.38
C ARG A 290 17.38 21.12 0.20
N LYS A 291 16.88 20.35 1.18
CA LYS A 291 17.61 19.19 1.70
C LYS A 291 17.73 18.09 0.65
N LEU A 292 16.62 17.81 -0.05
CA LEU A 292 16.59 16.85 -1.14
C LEU A 292 17.57 17.23 -2.24
N SER A 293 17.59 18.49 -2.67
CA SER A 293 18.45 18.97 -3.74
C SER A 293 19.93 18.83 -3.37
N ALA A 294 20.33 19.21 -2.15
CA ALA A 294 21.69 19.05 -1.68
C ALA A 294 22.17 17.59 -1.66
N ARG A 295 21.28 16.64 -1.32
CA ARG A 295 21.58 15.20 -1.33
C ARG A 295 21.66 14.66 -2.76
N LEU A 296 20.68 14.98 -3.60
CA LEU A 296 20.62 14.51 -4.98
C LEU A 296 21.76 15.09 -5.83
N SER A 297 22.18 16.34 -5.61
CA SER A 297 23.34 16.92 -6.28
C SER A 297 24.60 16.08 -6.08
N LYS A 298 24.81 15.56 -4.87
CA LYS A 298 25.93 14.67 -4.55
C LYS A 298 25.77 13.29 -5.19
N LEU A 299 24.59 12.68 -5.08
CA LEU A 299 24.33 11.34 -5.58
C LEU A 299 24.38 11.25 -7.12
N LEU A 300 23.96 12.31 -7.81
CA LEU A 300 23.88 12.37 -9.27
C LEU A 300 25.07 13.08 -9.92
N ASN A 301 25.97 13.65 -9.11
CA ASN A 301 27.05 14.52 -9.57
C ASN A 301 26.54 15.64 -10.51
N ALA A 302 25.47 16.32 -10.10
CA ALA A 302 24.76 17.34 -10.87
C ALA A 302 24.41 18.55 -9.97
N SER A 303 24.11 19.72 -10.56
CA SER A 303 23.60 20.87 -9.78
C SER A 303 22.07 20.80 -9.73
N VAL A 304 21.50 20.38 -8.60
CA VAL A 304 20.04 20.42 -8.38
C VAL A 304 19.69 21.70 -7.61
N GLU A 305 18.97 22.61 -8.27
CA GLU A 305 18.61 23.92 -7.74
C GLU A 305 17.09 24.04 -7.55
N VAL A 306 16.68 24.58 -6.40
CA VAL A 306 15.26 24.76 -6.07
C VAL A 306 14.74 26.05 -6.69
N GLU A 307 13.66 25.93 -7.49
CA GLU A 307 12.93 27.04 -8.10
C GLU A 307 11.52 27.12 -7.48
N ASN A 308 11.25 28.14 -6.66
CA ASN A 308 9.92 28.34 -6.08
C ASN A 308 9.02 29.10 -7.06
N VAL A 309 7.87 28.53 -7.42
CA VAL A 309 6.87 29.16 -8.30
C VAL A 309 5.59 29.37 -7.51
N ILE A 310 5.24 30.63 -7.20
CA ILE A 310 4.14 30.97 -6.27
C ILE A 310 3.00 31.77 -6.90
N ASP A 311 3.22 32.37 -8.07
CA ASP A 311 2.27 33.32 -8.66
C ASP A 311 1.12 32.64 -9.41
N ILE A 312 1.20 31.33 -9.62
CA ILE A 312 0.17 30.52 -10.28
C ILE A 312 -0.19 29.31 -9.41
N PRO A 313 -1.43 28.80 -9.50
CA PRO A 313 -1.83 27.59 -8.76
C PRO A 313 -0.95 26.39 -9.08
N GLY A 314 -0.80 25.47 -8.12
CA GLY A 314 0.09 24.31 -8.25
C GLY A 314 -0.22 23.42 -9.46
N ALA A 315 -1.48 23.29 -9.86
CA ALA A 315 -1.85 22.61 -11.11
C ALA A 315 -1.26 23.29 -12.35
N LYS A 316 -1.20 24.62 -12.40
CA LYS A 316 -0.60 25.35 -13.52
C LYS A 316 0.92 25.25 -13.53
N VAL A 317 1.54 25.11 -12.36
CA VAL A 317 2.96 24.75 -12.26
C VAL A 317 3.21 23.36 -12.86
N ALA A 318 2.31 22.40 -12.60
CA ALA A 318 2.41 21.07 -13.21
C ALA A 318 2.27 21.09 -14.74
N ASP A 319 1.34 21.89 -15.29
CA ASP A 319 1.22 22.12 -16.74
C ASP A 319 2.54 22.72 -17.30
N LEU A 320 3.12 23.71 -16.61
CA LEU A 320 4.37 24.36 -16.99
C LEU A 320 5.56 23.39 -17.02
N VAL A 321 5.69 22.54 -15.99
CA VAL A 321 6.74 21.51 -15.97
C VAL A 321 6.47 20.47 -17.05
N GLY A 322 5.21 20.04 -17.26
CA GLY A 322 4.84 19.09 -18.31
C GLY A 322 5.11 19.59 -19.73
N GLY A 323 5.11 20.91 -19.95
CA GLY A 323 5.47 21.54 -21.22
C GLY A 323 6.98 21.81 -21.41
N SER A 324 7.82 21.50 -20.42
CA SER A 324 9.27 21.69 -20.51
C SER A 324 9.95 20.63 -21.39
N PRO A 325 11.17 20.88 -21.91
CA PRO A 325 11.92 19.89 -22.67
C PRO A 325 12.05 18.55 -21.94
N ALA A 326 11.86 17.45 -22.66
CA ALA A 326 11.97 16.10 -22.13
C ALA A 326 13.42 15.61 -21.97
N ASP A 327 14.33 16.50 -21.56
CA ASP A 327 15.77 16.24 -21.40
C ASP A 327 16.16 15.73 -20.00
N GLY A 328 15.18 15.64 -19.09
CA GLY A 328 15.37 15.19 -17.72
C GLY A 328 15.95 16.25 -16.78
N LYS A 329 15.96 17.53 -17.14
CA LYS A 329 16.55 18.61 -16.32
C LYS A 329 15.54 19.52 -15.63
N THR A 330 14.24 19.36 -15.90
CA THR A 330 13.18 20.10 -15.20
C THR A 330 12.30 19.12 -14.44
N TRP A 331 12.31 19.24 -13.12
CA TRP A 331 11.62 18.35 -12.19
C TRP A 331 10.56 19.12 -11.42
N LEU A 332 9.48 18.44 -11.06
CA LEU A 332 8.46 18.95 -10.14
C LEU A 332 8.51 18.14 -8.85
N LEU A 333 8.75 18.79 -7.71
CA LEU A 333 8.46 18.21 -6.40
C LEU A 333 7.05 18.62 -6.00
N SER A 334 6.18 17.65 -5.80
CA SER A 334 4.81 17.96 -5.37
C SER A 334 4.27 16.94 -4.38
N PRO A 335 3.56 17.41 -3.33
CA PRO A 335 2.83 16.55 -2.41
C PRO A 335 1.51 16.01 -2.99
N TYR A 336 1.03 16.57 -4.10
CA TYR A 336 -0.35 16.37 -4.59
C TYR A 336 -0.53 16.58 -6.11
N ALA A 337 0.55 16.68 -6.90
CA ALA A 337 0.44 16.99 -8.33
C ALA A 337 -0.40 15.97 -9.10
N ALA A 338 -0.50 14.75 -8.59
CA ALA A 338 -1.29 13.74 -9.25
C ALA A 338 -2.71 13.57 -8.69
N SER A 339 -3.05 14.06 -7.50
CA SER A 339 -4.47 14.35 -7.16
C SER A 339 -5.01 15.53 -7.97
N MET A 340 -4.14 16.47 -8.37
CA MET A 340 -4.50 17.52 -9.32
C MET A 340 -4.67 17.07 -10.76
N ALA A 341 -3.87 16.10 -11.20
CA ALA A 341 -4.10 15.44 -12.47
C ALA A 341 -5.42 14.62 -12.48
N ARG A 342 -5.94 14.24 -11.30
CA ARG A 342 -7.16 13.42 -11.14
C ARG A 342 -8.45 14.20 -10.99
N ALA A 343 -8.39 15.46 -10.58
CA ALA A 343 -9.57 16.31 -10.49
C ALA A 343 -10.08 16.78 -11.86
N GLY A 344 -9.52 16.26 -12.97
CA GLY A 344 -9.87 16.71 -14.33
C GLY A 344 -9.46 18.16 -14.61
N ARG A 345 -8.50 18.71 -13.86
CA ARG A 345 -8.11 20.13 -13.93
C ARG A 345 -6.73 20.40 -14.55
N GLY A 346 -6.09 19.42 -15.21
CA GLY A 346 -4.82 19.65 -15.91
C GLY A 346 -4.53 18.65 -17.03
N ASP A 347 -3.96 19.16 -18.13
CA ASP A 347 -3.44 18.41 -19.29
C ASP A 347 -1.95 18.03 -19.10
N ALA A 348 -1.45 18.11 -17.87
CA ALA A 348 -0.03 18.00 -17.55
C ALA A 348 0.57 16.68 -18.05
N ARG A 349 1.46 16.77 -19.05
CA ARG A 349 2.21 15.65 -19.62
C ARG A 349 3.40 15.31 -18.73
N LEU A 350 3.11 14.75 -17.57
CA LEU A 350 4.12 14.31 -16.61
C LEU A 350 4.20 12.78 -16.52
N GLN A 351 5.37 12.28 -16.13
CA GLN A 351 5.57 10.93 -15.63
C GLN A 351 6.20 10.98 -14.24
N ALA A 352 5.88 10.00 -13.40
CA ALA A 352 6.45 9.90 -12.07
C ALA A 352 7.89 9.38 -12.10
N VAL A 353 8.69 9.81 -11.14
CA VAL A 353 10.05 9.30 -10.91
C VAL A 353 10.13 8.49 -9.63
N GLY A 354 9.48 8.95 -8.56
CA GLY A 354 9.48 8.23 -7.29
C GLY A 354 9.01 9.09 -6.11
N MET A 355 8.56 8.42 -5.06
CA MET A 355 8.20 9.04 -3.80
C MET A 355 9.44 9.46 -3.00
N VAL A 356 9.38 10.65 -2.41
CA VAL A 356 10.45 11.28 -1.65
C VAL A 356 10.21 11.14 -0.15
N SER A 357 8.97 11.39 0.29
CA SER A 357 8.57 11.34 1.68
C SER A 357 7.05 11.09 1.79
N GLU A 358 6.63 10.52 2.90
CA GLU A 358 5.22 10.32 3.27
C GLU A 358 4.96 11.00 4.62
N THR A 359 3.82 11.68 4.76
CA THR A 359 3.40 12.36 5.99
C THR A 359 1.89 12.25 6.18
N ARG A 360 1.36 12.97 7.17
CA ARG A 360 -0.07 13.07 7.46
C ARG A 360 -0.60 14.49 7.32
N ALA A 361 -1.81 14.59 6.79
CA ALA A 361 -2.65 15.77 6.93
C ALA A 361 -3.29 15.79 8.32
N VAL A 362 -3.52 16.99 8.85
CA VAL A 362 -4.20 17.20 10.14
C VAL A 362 -5.23 18.31 10.02
N LEU A 363 -6.28 18.21 10.83
CA LEU A 363 -7.25 19.28 11.04
C LEU A 363 -6.79 20.16 12.20
N ALA A 364 -6.71 21.46 11.93
CA ALA A 364 -6.42 22.50 12.91
C ALA A 364 -7.63 23.42 13.12
N VAL A 365 -7.82 23.89 14.35
CA VAL A 365 -8.88 24.83 14.73
C VAL A 365 -8.31 25.96 15.59
N PRO A 366 -9.00 27.12 15.68
CA PRO A 366 -8.59 28.20 16.58
C PRO A 366 -8.42 27.71 18.03
N VAL A 367 -7.51 28.31 18.78
CA VAL A 367 -7.26 27.91 20.19
C VAL A 367 -8.53 27.98 21.05
N ASN A 368 -9.38 28.98 20.79
CA ASN A 368 -10.65 29.20 21.50
C ASN A 368 -11.83 28.39 20.95
N SER A 369 -11.63 27.57 19.91
CA SER A 369 -12.70 26.70 19.39
C SER A 369 -13.16 25.71 20.47
N PRO A 370 -14.46 25.39 20.60
CA PRO A 370 -14.90 24.32 21.49
C PRO A 370 -14.51 22.92 20.98
N ALA A 371 -14.05 22.79 19.73
CA ALA A 371 -13.65 21.51 19.16
C ALA A 371 -12.30 21.04 19.74
N THR A 372 -12.24 19.79 20.20
CA THR A 372 -11.04 19.09 20.68
C THR A 372 -10.76 17.79 19.92
N ASN A 373 -11.75 17.33 19.16
CA ASN A 373 -11.72 16.13 18.33
C ASN A 373 -12.76 16.27 17.19
N PHE A 374 -12.81 15.30 16.29
CA PHE A 374 -13.68 15.32 15.13
C PHE A 374 -15.18 15.35 15.50
N SER A 375 -15.60 14.60 16.52
CA SER A 375 -17.00 14.60 16.98
C SER A 375 -17.43 15.98 17.50
N SER A 376 -16.59 16.62 18.31
CA SER A 376 -16.84 17.97 18.83
C SER A 376 -16.80 19.06 17.75
N LEU A 377 -16.05 18.85 16.66
CA LEU A 377 -16.06 19.72 15.49
C LEU A 377 -17.43 19.69 14.79
N LEU A 378 -18.00 18.49 14.61
CA LEU A 378 -19.35 18.34 14.04
C LEU A 378 -20.41 18.96 14.94
N ALA A 379 -20.31 18.77 16.26
CA ALA A 379 -21.19 19.42 17.23
C ALA A 379 -21.07 20.96 17.18
N TYR A 380 -19.84 21.48 17.06
CA TYR A 380 -19.59 22.91 16.92
C TYR A 380 -20.23 23.48 15.65
N ARG A 381 -20.12 22.78 14.52
CA ARG A 381 -20.83 23.14 13.28
C ARG A 381 -22.33 23.25 13.50
N VAL A 382 -22.93 22.27 14.19
CA VAL A 382 -24.38 22.29 14.48
C VAL A 382 -24.75 23.48 15.34
N ALA A 383 -23.96 23.77 16.38
CA ALA A 383 -24.19 24.93 17.26
C ALA A 383 -24.06 26.28 16.54
N LEU A 384 -23.16 26.38 15.55
CA LEU A 384 -23.04 27.56 14.70
C LEU A 384 -24.22 27.76 13.74
N ASN A 385 -24.98 26.70 13.45
CA ASN A 385 -26.07 26.67 12.47
C ASN A 385 -25.66 27.20 11.07
N ARG A 386 -24.41 26.93 10.66
CA ARG A 386 -23.86 27.26 9.33
C ARG A 386 -22.71 26.30 9.00
N PRO A 387 -22.28 26.19 7.72
CA PRO A 387 -21.06 25.48 7.37
C PRO A 387 -19.84 26.07 8.08
N LEU A 388 -18.84 25.23 8.37
CA LEU A 388 -17.54 25.66 8.91
C LEU A 388 -16.74 26.36 7.83
N LYS A 389 -16.27 27.58 8.07
CA LYS A 389 -15.34 28.28 7.19
C LYS A 389 -14.00 27.57 7.23
N MET A 390 -13.56 27.07 6.08
CA MET A 390 -12.31 26.34 5.93
C MET A 390 -11.38 27.07 4.98
N GLY A 391 -10.15 27.36 5.42
CA GLY A 391 -9.15 27.98 4.54
C GLY A 391 -8.60 27.01 3.51
N ILE A 392 -8.61 27.42 2.24
CA ILE A 392 -8.06 26.69 1.09
C ILE A 392 -6.87 27.49 0.55
N SER A 393 -5.69 26.89 0.55
CA SER A 393 -4.44 27.56 0.15
C SER A 393 -4.18 27.62 -1.35
N GLY A 394 -5.11 27.12 -2.16
CA GLY A 394 -5.08 27.15 -3.61
C GLY A 394 -5.29 25.78 -4.26
N ALA A 395 -5.62 25.82 -5.55
CA ALA A 395 -5.84 24.62 -6.34
C ALA A 395 -4.58 23.75 -6.36
N GLY A 396 -4.70 22.52 -5.86
CA GLY A 396 -3.62 21.54 -5.76
C GLY A 396 -2.86 21.48 -4.47
N ALA A 397 -3.28 22.25 -3.49
CA ALA A 397 -2.80 22.10 -2.14
C ALA A 397 -3.50 20.95 -1.40
N THR A 398 -2.85 20.45 -0.34
CA THR A 398 -3.44 19.52 0.63
C THR A 398 -4.82 19.97 1.10
N SER A 399 -4.99 21.28 1.33
CA SER A 399 -6.24 21.86 1.83
C SER A 399 -7.42 21.61 0.89
N GLU A 400 -7.20 21.57 -0.43
CA GLU A 400 -8.24 21.25 -1.42
C GLU A 400 -8.57 19.74 -1.40
N ALA A 401 -7.56 18.87 -1.26
CA ALA A 401 -7.80 17.44 -1.03
C ALA A 401 -8.60 17.22 0.27
N CYS A 402 -8.31 17.98 1.33
CA CYS A 402 -9.09 17.95 2.55
C CYS A 402 -10.54 18.40 2.37
N LEU A 403 -10.76 19.48 1.60
CA LEU A 403 -12.10 19.93 1.26
C LEU A 403 -12.87 18.79 0.59
N PHE A 404 -12.32 18.19 -0.47
CA PHE A 404 -12.99 17.10 -1.19
C PHE A 404 -13.27 15.90 -0.29
N GLU A 405 -12.36 15.51 0.59
CA GLU A 405 -12.55 14.35 1.47
C GLU A 405 -13.56 14.62 2.60
N LEU A 406 -13.65 15.86 3.09
CA LEU A 406 -14.66 16.28 4.06
C LEU A 406 -16.05 16.39 3.41
N GLU A 407 -16.15 17.03 2.25
CA GLU A 407 -17.38 17.11 1.46
C GLU A 407 -17.83 15.73 1.01
N ARG A 408 -16.87 14.86 0.68
CA ARG A 408 -17.14 13.45 0.46
C ARG A 408 -17.77 12.94 1.75
N ALA A 409 -17.04 12.83 2.86
CA ALA A 409 -17.54 12.12 4.05
C ALA A 409 -18.86 12.66 4.63
N PHE A 410 -19.17 13.96 4.52
CA PHE A 410 -20.29 14.58 5.24
C PHE A 410 -21.20 15.47 4.37
N GLY A 411 -20.95 15.55 3.06
CA GLY A 411 -21.67 16.43 2.13
C GLY A 411 -21.12 17.85 2.06
N SER A 412 -21.39 18.54 0.96
CA SER A 412 -20.92 19.92 0.69
C SER A 412 -21.48 20.99 1.63
N SER A 413 -22.46 20.65 2.47
CA SER A 413 -23.00 21.57 3.50
C SER A 413 -22.18 21.60 4.79
N LEU A 414 -21.15 20.76 4.92
CA LEU A 414 -20.30 20.72 6.12
C LEU A 414 -19.38 21.96 6.19
N VAL A 415 -18.74 22.28 5.07
CA VAL A 415 -17.65 23.26 4.98
C VAL A 415 -17.96 24.32 3.92
N GLN A 416 -17.61 25.56 4.22
CA GLN A 416 -17.56 26.66 3.28
C GLN A 416 -16.09 26.97 2.98
N PRO A 417 -15.60 26.73 1.75
CA PRO A 417 -14.22 27.05 1.41
C PRO A 417 -14.00 28.57 1.35
N VAL A 418 -12.85 29.01 1.88
CA VAL A 418 -12.35 30.38 1.84
C VAL A 418 -10.98 30.35 1.18
N GLU A 419 -10.85 30.93 -0.01
CA GLU A 419 -9.64 30.85 -0.83
C GLU A 419 -8.55 31.82 -0.36
N PHE A 420 -7.31 31.34 -0.35
CA PHE A 420 -6.10 32.08 0.00
C PHE A 420 -4.98 31.78 -0.98
N ARG A 421 -3.98 32.67 -1.02
CA ARG A 421 -2.75 32.47 -1.80
C ARG A 421 -1.67 31.85 -0.91
N GLY A 422 -1.75 30.53 -0.74
CA GLY A 422 -0.82 29.76 0.09
C GLY A 422 -1.27 29.57 1.55
N MET A 423 -0.54 28.74 2.29
CA MET A 423 -0.93 28.30 3.64
C MET A 423 -0.62 29.32 4.75
N ALA A 424 0.39 30.18 4.57
CA ALA A 424 0.73 31.19 5.58
C ALA A 424 -0.44 32.10 5.98
N PRO A 425 -1.21 32.71 5.04
CA PRO A 425 -2.40 33.48 5.40
C PRO A 425 -3.53 32.61 6.00
N VAL A 426 -3.70 31.35 5.57
CA VAL A 426 -4.66 30.42 6.19
C VAL A 426 -4.33 30.22 7.67
N VAL A 427 -3.05 29.99 7.99
CA VAL A 427 -2.58 29.82 9.37
C VAL A 427 -2.83 31.07 10.21
N ALA A 428 -2.62 32.27 9.64
CA ALA A 428 -2.92 33.53 10.33
C ALA A 428 -4.42 33.66 10.66
N GLU A 429 -5.29 33.37 9.70
CA GLU A 429 -6.75 33.50 9.87
C GLU A 429 -7.33 32.47 10.86
N VAL A 430 -6.81 31.23 10.89
CA VAL A 430 -7.26 30.23 11.87
C VAL A 430 -6.76 30.55 13.28
N MET A 431 -5.56 31.10 13.43
CA MET A 431 -5.09 31.59 14.73
C MET A 431 -5.91 32.81 15.21
N GLY A 432 -6.29 33.69 14.28
CA GLY A 432 -7.15 34.84 14.55
C GLY A 432 -8.61 34.49 14.84
N GLY A 433 -9.05 33.27 14.51
CA GLY A 433 -10.44 32.84 14.66
C GLY A 433 -11.39 33.38 13.59
N ASN A 434 -10.86 33.92 12.48
CA ASN A 434 -11.65 34.43 11.35
C ASN A 434 -12.18 33.30 10.45
N ILE A 435 -11.52 32.14 10.48
CA ILE A 435 -11.98 30.87 9.90
C ILE A 435 -12.08 29.81 11.00
N ASP A 436 -13.00 28.86 10.84
CA ASP A 436 -13.35 27.89 11.89
C ASP A 436 -12.41 26.68 11.91
N LEU A 437 -11.82 26.33 10.76
CA LEU A 437 -10.93 25.19 10.60
C LEU A 437 -9.90 25.40 9.46
N ALA A 438 -8.75 24.74 9.56
CA ALA A 438 -7.77 24.61 8.49
C ALA A 438 -7.32 23.15 8.36
N CYS A 439 -6.94 22.73 7.16
CA CYS A 439 -6.38 21.39 6.92
C CYS A 439 -5.17 21.47 6.00
N ASP A 440 -4.09 20.82 6.41
CA ASP A 440 -2.84 20.71 5.66
C ASP A 440 -1.93 19.63 6.30
N VAL A 441 -0.74 19.44 5.75
CA VAL A 441 0.33 18.68 6.38
C VAL A 441 0.64 19.18 7.79
N GLN A 442 0.96 18.27 8.70
CA GLN A 442 1.19 18.59 10.11
C GLN A 442 2.24 19.68 10.34
N SER A 443 3.32 19.66 9.57
CA SER A 443 4.40 20.66 9.66
C SER A 443 3.92 22.10 9.52
N SER A 444 2.80 22.36 8.82
CA SER A 444 2.22 23.68 8.68
C SER A 444 1.64 24.24 10.00
N PHE A 445 1.28 23.37 10.94
CA PHE A 445 0.59 23.76 12.19
C PHE A 445 1.40 23.45 13.45
N GLU A 446 2.34 22.51 13.41
CA GLU A 446 3.07 21.99 14.58
C GLU A 446 3.67 23.09 15.46
N VAL A 447 4.40 24.06 14.87
CA VAL A 447 5.04 25.14 15.63
C VAL A 447 4.01 26.04 16.33
N HIS A 448 2.87 26.27 15.70
CA HIS A 448 1.79 27.09 16.23
C HIS A 448 1.03 26.36 17.34
N ALA A 449 0.77 25.06 17.14
CA ALA A 449 0.16 24.19 18.14
C ALA A 449 1.01 24.07 19.41
N ARG A 450 2.32 23.83 19.26
CA ARG A 450 3.27 23.77 20.40
C ARG A 450 3.34 25.09 21.18
N SER A 451 3.19 26.21 20.50
CA SER A 451 3.11 27.54 21.12
C SER A 451 1.74 27.89 21.72
N GLY A 452 0.76 26.98 21.65
CA GLY A 452 -0.59 27.19 22.18
C GLY A 452 -1.44 28.19 21.39
N ARG A 453 -1.11 28.48 20.13
CA ARG A 453 -1.83 29.47 19.29
C ARG A 453 -2.96 28.88 18.45
N LEU A 454 -2.99 27.57 18.27
CA LEU A 454 -4.06 26.80 17.65
C LEU A 454 -4.09 25.38 18.20
N LYS A 455 -5.09 24.58 17.84
CA LYS A 455 -5.17 23.15 18.21
C LYS A 455 -5.20 22.28 16.97
N MET A 456 -4.44 21.19 16.98
CA MET A 456 -4.61 20.09 16.01
C MET A 456 -5.52 19.03 16.65
N ILE A 457 -6.63 18.68 16.00
CA ILE A 457 -7.72 17.87 16.60
C ILE A 457 -7.92 16.50 15.97
N ALA A 458 -7.43 16.28 14.75
CA ALA A 458 -7.46 14.98 14.09
C ALA A 458 -6.33 14.86 13.08
N SER A 459 -5.72 13.68 12.98
CA SER A 459 -4.94 13.29 11.80
C SER A 459 -5.86 12.64 10.77
N LEU A 460 -5.56 12.80 9.48
CA LEU A 460 -6.35 12.20 8.40
C LEU A 460 -5.62 11.01 7.75
N GLN A 461 -4.77 10.29 8.47
CA GLN A 461 -4.09 9.09 7.95
C GLN A 461 -4.91 7.80 8.15
N GLU A 462 -4.61 6.74 7.40
CA GLU A 462 -5.29 5.44 7.41
C GLU A 462 -5.02 4.61 8.70
N ASN A 463 -4.17 5.10 9.62
CA ASN A 463 -3.69 4.34 10.77
C ASN A 463 -4.21 4.83 12.13
N ALA A 464 -4.58 3.87 12.98
CA ALA A 464 -5.08 4.03 14.35
C ALA A 464 -3.98 4.11 15.44
N LEU A 465 -2.71 4.30 15.09
CA LEU A 465 -1.63 4.37 16.07
C LEU A 465 -1.81 5.60 17.00
N VAL A 466 -2.20 5.31 18.24
CA VAL A 466 -2.59 6.25 19.32
C VAL A 466 -1.40 7.08 19.83
N SER A 467 -0.17 6.70 19.49
CA SER A 467 1.05 7.16 20.14
C SER A 467 1.54 8.56 19.74
N TYR A 468 0.92 9.23 18.76
CA TYR A 468 1.29 10.59 18.38
C TYR A 468 0.06 11.47 18.11
N PRO A 469 -0.39 12.30 19.07
CA PRO A 469 -1.55 13.18 18.88
C PRO A 469 -1.32 14.20 17.73
N PRO A 470 -2.38 14.56 16.97
CA PRO A 470 -3.76 14.16 17.17
C PRO A 470 -4.09 12.74 16.66
N ILE A 471 -5.01 12.07 17.35
CA ILE A 471 -5.53 10.74 16.97
C ILE A 471 -6.18 10.84 15.58
N SER A 472 -6.10 9.77 14.77
CA SER A 472 -6.70 9.76 13.43
C SER A 472 -8.23 9.90 13.46
N ALA A 473 -8.82 10.53 12.44
CA ALA A 473 -10.27 10.63 12.27
C ALA A 473 -10.91 9.24 12.18
N GLN A 474 -10.24 8.30 11.51
CA GLN A 474 -10.67 6.90 11.42
C GLN A 474 -10.74 6.21 12.79
N ALA A 475 -9.73 6.40 13.65
CA ALA A 475 -9.77 5.88 15.03
C ALA A 475 -10.83 6.56 15.90
N GLN A 476 -11.25 7.78 15.53
CA GLN A 476 -12.39 8.48 16.15
C GLN A 476 -13.75 8.03 15.58
N GLY A 477 -13.77 7.08 14.64
CA GLY A 477 -15.00 6.53 14.03
C GLY A 477 -15.47 7.25 12.76
N PHE A 478 -14.63 8.11 12.17
CA PHE A 478 -15.00 8.92 10.99
C PHE A 478 -14.24 8.49 9.73
N PRO A 479 -14.92 8.31 8.58
CA PRO A 479 -14.32 7.76 7.36
C PRO A 479 -13.59 8.81 6.51
N VAL A 480 -12.72 9.63 7.13
CA VAL A 480 -11.91 10.66 6.47
C VAL A 480 -10.45 10.24 6.49
N VAL A 481 -9.90 9.96 5.30
CA VAL A 481 -8.51 9.56 5.10
C VAL A 481 -7.95 10.30 3.90
N ILE A 482 -6.78 10.90 4.08
CA ILE A 482 -6.00 11.68 3.12
C ILE A 482 -4.56 11.22 3.23
N PRO A 483 -4.13 10.27 2.39
CA PRO A 483 -2.72 9.93 2.34
C PRO A 483 -1.92 11.07 1.71
N VAL A 484 -0.79 11.42 2.31
CA VAL A 484 0.03 12.56 1.88
C VAL A 484 1.44 12.09 1.57
N TRP A 485 1.91 12.33 0.35
CA TRP A 485 3.28 11.99 -0.02
C TRP A 485 3.85 12.97 -1.02
N TRP A 486 5.13 13.30 -0.91
CA TRP A 486 5.85 14.05 -1.93
C TRP A 486 6.44 13.09 -2.96
N SER A 487 6.38 13.47 -4.23
CA SER A 487 7.01 12.74 -5.32
C SER A 487 7.68 13.69 -6.30
N ILE A 488 8.71 13.17 -6.97
CA ILE A 488 9.32 13.84 -8.12
C ILE A 488 8.57 13.40 -9.38
N PHE A 489 8.25 14.38 -10.22
CA PHE A 489 7.72 14.20 -11.57
C PHE A 489 8.61 14.91 -12.58
N VAL A 490 8.61 14.40 -13.81
CA VAL A 490 9.33 14.96 -14.96
C VAL A 490 8.42 14.95 -16.19
N PRO A 491 8.75 15.66 -17.28
CA PRO A 491 7.99 15.56 -18.52
C PRO A 491 7.81 14.11 -18.99
N LYS A 492 6.64 13.80 -19.54
CA LYS A 492 6.19 12.43 -19.90
C LYS A 492 7.15 11.68 -20.82
N ASP A 493 7.88 12.41 -21.66
CA ASP A 493 8.72 11.83 -22.70
C ASP A 493 10.22 11.78 -22.32
N VAL A 494 10.56 12.11 -21.05
CA VAL A 494 11.93 11.92 -20.55
C VAL A 494 12.34 10.45 -20.72
N PRO A 495 13.56 10.16 -21.23
CA PRO A 495 13.99 8.78 -21.49
C PRO A 495 13.90 7.88 -20.25
N ALA A 496 13.44 6.64 -20.46
CA ALA A 496 13.25 5.66 -19.39
C ALA A 496 14.55 5.41 -18.58
N GLN A 497 15.72 5.48 -19.22
CA GLN A 497 17.00 5.33 -18.51
C GLN A 497 17.25 6.49 -17.54
N THR A 498 17.00 7.73 -17.95
CA THR A 498 17.12 8.91 -17.09
C THR A 498 16.17 8.81 -15.89
N VAL A 499 14.93 8.36 -16.10
CA VAL A 499 13.96 8.14 -15.01
C VAL A 499 14.45 7.06 -14.04
N LYS A 500 15.02 5.96 -14.55
CA LYS A 500 15.63 4.89 -13.73
C LYS A 500 16.79 5.41 -12.89
N ASP A 501 17.68 6.21 -13.47
CA ASP A 501 18.85 6.76 -12.78
C ASP A 501 18.41 7.68 -11.62
N ILE A 502 17.42 8.56 -11.84
CA ILE A 502 16.89 9.43 -10.78
C ILE A 502 16.17 8.60 -9.71
N SER A 503 15.36 7.61 -10.11
CA SER A 503 14.68 6.72 -9.16
C SER A 503 15.67 5.91 -8.33
N ALA A 504 16.78 5.43 -8.91
CA ALA A 504 17.83 4.73 -8.19
C ALA A 504 18.50 5.63 -7.14
N ALA A 505 18.75 6.91 -7.47
CA ALA A 505 19.26 7.89 -6.51
C ALA A 505 18.26 8.14 -5.36
N LEU A 506 16.96 8.21 -5.66
CA LEU A 506 15.92 8.32 -4.63
C LEU A 506 15.87 7.09 -3.71
N GLN A 507 15.98 5.88 -4.26
CA GLN A 507 16.00 4.64 -3.49
C GLN A 507 17.24 4.55 -2.58
N ALA A 508 18.41 4.90 -3.11
CA ALA A 508 19.65 4.97 -2.34
C ALA A 508 19.51 5.97 -1.17
N LEU A 509 18.89 7.12 -1.42
CA LEU A 509 18.62 8.14 -0.40
C LEU A 509 17.72 7.61 0.73
N GLN A 510 16.72 6.77 0.45
CA GLN A 510 15.85 6.21 1.51
C GLN A 510 16.59 5.25 2.46
N SER A 511 17.76 4.75 2.06
CA SER A 511 18.60 3.91 2.91
C SER A 511 19.57 4.73 3.78
N ASP A 512 19.65 6.05 3.60
CA ASP A 512 20.49 6.95 4.42
C ASP A 512 19.76 7.32 5.73
N PRO A 513 20.24 6.89 6.91
CA PRO A 513 19.63 7.27 8.19
C PRO A 513 19.63 8.78 8.44
N GLN A 514 20.62 9.50 7.90
CA GLN A 514 20.70 10.95 8.02
C GLN A 514 19.57 11.63 7.24
N TRP A 515 19.19 11.07 6.08
CA TRP A 515 18.06 11.55 5.32
C TRP A 515 16.74 11.42 6.10
N PHE A 516 16.51 10.28 6.76
CA PHE A 516 15.34 10.11 7.61
C PHE A 516 15.33 11.15 8.74
N ALA A 517 16.44 11.30 9.47
CA ALA A 517 16.54 12.30 10.55
C ALA A 517 16.30 13.73 10.06
N GLU A 518 16.85 14.08 8.89
CA GLU A 518 16.69 15.40 8.27
C GLU A 518 15.24 15.71 7.91
N ARG A 519 14.49 14.73 7.41
CA ARG A 519 13.07 14.86 7.09
C ARG A 519 12.21 14.91 8.36
N SER A 520 12.45 14.01 9.31
CA SER A 520 11.72 14.00 10.59
C SER A 520 11.88 15.30 11.38
N ALA A 521 13.04 15.97 11.26
CA ALA A 521 13.26 17.27 11.86
C ALA A 521 12.46 18.41 11.20
N LEU A 522 12.19 18.30 9.89
CA LEU A 522 11.37 19.28 9.15
C LEU A 522 9.88 19.04 9.35
N ASP A 523 9.49 17.77 9.36
CA ASP A 523 8.12 17.34 9.52
C ASP A 523 8.09 16.14 10.49
N PRO A 524 7.76 16.38 11.77
CA PRO A 524 7.59 15.32 12.76
C PRO A 524 6.48 14.31 12.42
N GLY A 525 5.62 14.62 11.45
CA GLY A 525 4.65 13.70 10.88
C GLY A 525 5.23 12.71 9.86
N THR A 526 6.49 12.89 9.45
CA THR A 526 7.18 12.04 8.47
C THR A 526 7.21 10.59 8.91
N GLN A 527 6.81 9.71 7.99
CA GLN A 527 6.92 8.27 8.16
C GLN A 527 8.22 7.74 7.53
N ILE A 528 8.67 6.57 8.01
CA ILE A 528 9.73 5.82 7.33
C ILE A 528 9.18 5.46 5.95
N LEU A 529 9.92 5.84 4.92
CA LEU A 529 9.57 5.53 3.54
C LEU A 529 10.41 4.34 3.10
N GLU A 530 9.77 3.21 2.83
CA GLU A 530 10.48 2.04 2.32
C GLU A 530 11.09 2.36 0.94
N PRO A 531 12.32 1.91 0.63
CA PRO A 531 12.95 2.20 -0.65
C PRO A 531 12.09 1.81 -1.85
N VAL A 532 11.32 0.73 -1.75
CA VAL A 532 10.41 0.28 -2.82
C VAL A 532 9.39 1.34 -3.24
N LYS A 533 8.93 2.19 -2.31
CA LYS A 533 8.00 3.30 -2.58
C LYS A 533 8.63 4.41 -3.42
N ALA A 534 9.95 4.50 -3.51
CA ALA A 534 10.68 5.52 -4.27
C ALA A 534 10.83 5.18 -5.78
N THR A 535 9.78 4.62 -6.38
CA THR A 535 9.76 4.19 -7.79
C THR A 535 8.61 4.80 -8.59
N PRO A 536 8.72 4.94 -9.93
CA PRO A 536 7.63 5.44 -10.77
C PRO A 536 6.35 4.60 -10.62
N LEU A 537 6.52 3.27 -10.62
CA LEU A 537 5.42 2.31 -10.49
C LEU A 537 4.66 2.53 -9.19
N GLU A 538 5.36 2.75 -8.08
CA GLU A 538 4.71 2.98 -6.79
C GLU A 538 3.97 4.33 -6.76
N VAL A 539 4.49 5.38 -7.38
CA VAL A 539 3.71 6.61 -7.48
C VAL A 539 2.44 6.37 -8.32
N ASP A 540 2.56 5.75 -9.49
CA ASP A 540 1.43 5.49 -10.39
C ASP A 540 0.35 4.60 -9.77
N LEU A 541 0.75 3.58 -9.00
CA LEU A 541 -0.19 2.72 -8.27
C LEU A 541 -0.87 3.46 -7.12
N SER A 542 -0.17 4.36 -6.40
CA SER A 542 -0.74 5.22 -5.33
C SER A 542 -1.80 6.12 -5.85
N LEU A 543 -1.52 6.62 -7.05
CA LEU A 543 -2.51 7.27 -7.85
C LEU A 543 -3.59 6.23 -8.11
N LYS A 544 -3.51 5.36 -9.10
CA LYS A 544 -4.68 4.59 -9.58
C LYS A 544 -5.59 4.03 -8.47
N LEU A 545 -5.02 3.54 -7.38
CA LEU A 545 -5.76 3.14 -6.20
C LEU A 545 -6.68 4.24 -5.63
N GLY A 546 -6.16 5.43 -5.31
CA GLY A 546 -6.97 6.53 -4.74
C GLY A 546 -8.17 6.94 -5.60
N SER A 547 -8.02 6.98 -6.94
CA SER A 547 -9.13 7.36 -7.84
C SER A 547 -10.18 6.26 -7.91
N SER A 548 -9.72 5.01 -7.90
CA SER A 548 -10.61 3.87 -7.96
C SER A 548 -11.38 3.69 -6.66
N LEU A 549 -10.73 3.89 -5.51
CA LEU A 549 -11.40 3.94 -4.21
C LEU A 549 -12.44 5.07 -4.14
N ASN A 550 -12.14 6.26 -4.66
CA ASN A 550 -13.10 7.36 -4.72
C ASN A 550 -14.37 6.97 -5.51
N ARG A 551 -14.23 6.33 -6.67
CA ARG A 551 -15.36 5.82 -7.46
C ARG A 551 -16.17 4.75 -6.74
N VAL A 552 -15.52 3.86 -5.95
CA VAL A 552 -16.23 2.89 -5.10
C VAL A 552 -17.11 3.64 -4.09
N LEU A 553 -16.53 4.62 -3.39
CA LEU A 553 -17.19 5.34 -2.32
C LEU A 553 -18.38 6.18 -2.82
N GLU A 554 -18.26 6.81 -3.99
CA GLU A 554 -19.38 7.50 -4.63
C GLU A 554 -20.56 6.56 -4.91
N ARG A 555 -20.29 5.35 -5.40
CA ARG A 555 -21.35 4.36 -5.68
C ARG A 555 -22.06 3.87 -4.43
N LEU A 556 -21.32 3.66 -3.34
CA LEU A 556 -21.91 3.22 -2.07
C LEU A 556 -22.87 4.23 -1.45
N ARG A 557 -22.91 5.48 -1.94
CA ARG A 557 -23.87 6.52 -1.48
C ARG A 557 -25.16 6.58 -2.27
N VAL A 558 -25.19 6.00 -3.45
CA VAL A 558 -26.37 6.00 -4.33
C VAL A 558 -27.30 4.82 -3.98
N LYS A 559 -26.86 3.90 -3.12
CA LYS A 559 -27.66 2.82 -2.53
C LYS A 559 -27.98 3.16 -1.08
#